data_AF-A0A970ATB7-F1
#
_entry.id   AF-A0A970ATB7-F1
#
_cell.length_a   1.000
_cell.length_b   1.000
_cell.length_c   1.000
_cell.angle_alpha   90.00
_cell.angle_beta   90.00
_cell.angle_gamma   90.00
#
_symmetry.space_group_name_H-M   'P 1'
#
loop_
_entity.id
_entity.type
_entity.pdbx_description
1 polymer ?
#
loop_
_entity_poly.entity_id
_entity_poly.type
_entity_poly.pdbx_seq_one_letter_code
_entity_poly.pdbx_strand_id
1 'polypeptide(L)' 'MVGRIIHSLDCVAEGAAWLAAQEPAFARALPLVGDLPLRREEDGFAALLRAIVGQQVSVASPAIE' A
#
# COMPACT_ATOMS: atom_id res chain seq x y z
N MET A 1 -14.78 -0.37 -13.77
CA MET A 1 -15.47 -0.68 -12.49
C MET A 1 -14.41 -0.63 -11.41
N VAL A 2 -14.59 0.14 -10.34
CA VAL A 2 -13.66 0.12 -9.20
C VAL A 2 -13.94 -1.17 -8.42
N GLY A 3 -12.89 -1.95 -8.13
CA GLY A 3 -12.99 -3.18 -7.34
C GLY A 3 -13.30 -2.92 -5.86
N ARG A 4 -13.23 -3.96 -5.02
CA ARG A 4 -13.37 -3.83 -3.56
C ARG A 4 -12.28 -2.91 -2.99
N ILE A 5 -12.67 -1.95 -2.15
CA ILE A 5 -11.75 -1.08 -1.42
C ILE A 5 -11.21 -1.79 -0.16
N ILE A 6 -9.92 -1.61 0.13
CA ILE A 6 -9.24 -2.13 1.33
C ILE A 6 -9.38 -1.09 2.44
N HIS A 7 -10.01 -1.46 3.56
CA HIS A 7 -10.31 -0.55 4.67
C HIS A 7 -9.54 -0.85 5.96
N SER A 8 -8.99 -2.04 6.11
CA SER A 8 -8.39 -2.50 7.36
C SER A 8 -7.19 -3.41 7.12
N LEU A 9 -6.42 -3.67 8.18
CA LEU A 9 -5.36 -4.67 8.18
C LEU A 9 -5.91 -6.08 7.88
N ASP A 10 -7.13 -6.41 8.31
CA ASP A 10 -7.76 -7.69 7.99
C ASP A 10 -7.98 -7.86 6.47
N CYS A 11 -8.36 -6.79 5.78
CA CYS A 11 -8.48 -6.81 4.31
C CYS A 11 -7.12 -7.07 3.64
N VAL A 12 -6.02 -6.55 4.23
CA VAL A 12 -4.66 -6.76 3.74
C VAL A 12 -4.23 -8.20 3.99
N ALA A 13 -4.46 -8.73 5.20
CA ALA A 13 -4.13 -10.10 5.55
C ALA A 13 -4.90 -11.11 4.67
N GLU A 14 -6.19 -10.87 4.43
CA GLU A 14 -7.03 -11.68 3.52
C GLU A 14 -6.43 -11.71 2.11
N GLY A 15 -6.09 -10.54 1.55
CA GLY A 15 -5.51 -10.44 0.21
C GLY A 15 -4.12 -11.08 0.12
N ALA A 16 -3.29 -10.92 1.14
CA ALA A 16 -1.96 -11.54 1.20
C ALA A 16 -2.06 -13.07 1.23
N ALA A 17 -2.97 -13.63 2.03
CA ALA A 17 -3.22 -15.07 2.09
C ALA A 17 -3.75 -15.59 0.75
N TRP A 18 -4.68 -14.87 0.11
CA TRP A 18 -5.21 -15.23 -1.20
C TRP A 18 -4.11 -15.26 -2.27
N LEU A 19 -3.23 -14.26 -2.31
CA LEU A 19 -2.10 -14.20 -3.24
C LEU A 19 -1.09 -15.32 -3.01
N ALA A 20 -0.76 -15.61 -1.74
CA ALA A 20 0.15 -16.70 -1.38
C ALA A 20 -0.40 -18.08 -1.79
N ALA A 21 -1.72 -18.26 -1.78
CA ALA A 21 -2.36 -19.50 -2.24
C ALA A 21 -2.28 -19.69 -3.77
N GLN A 22 -2.11 -18.62 -4.55
CA GLN A 22 -2.10 -18.67 -6.02
C GLN A 22 -0.69 -18.64 -6.64
N GLU A 23 0.27 -17.96 -5.99
CA GLU A 23 1.63 -17.78 -6.53
C GLU A 23 2.69 -18.22 -5.50
N PRO A 24 3.46 -19.30 -5.77
CA PRO A 24 4.50 -19.80 -4.88
C PRO A 24 5.56 -18.77 -4.48
N ALA A 25 5.89 -17.81 -5.36
CA ALA A 25 6.83 -16.75 -5.03
C ALA A 25 6.30 -15.84 -3.89
N PHE A 26 5.00 -15.57 -3.84
CA PHE A 26 4.39 -14.78 -2.78
C PHE A 26 4.33 -15.56 -1.46
N ALA A 27 4.03 -16.86 -1.51
CA ALA A 27 4.09 -17.72 -0.31
C ALA A 27 5.48 -17.72 0.34
N ARG A 28 6.55 -17.67 -0.48
CA ARG A 28 7.92 -17.55 0.04
C ARG A 28 8.24 -16.15 0.56
N ALA A 29 7.77 -15.10 -0.11
CA ALA A 29 8.11 -13.72 0.23
C ALA A 29 7.39 -13.22 1.49
N LEU A 30 6.11 -13.57 1.67
CA LEU A 30 5.27 -13.06 2.75
C LEU A 30 5.87 -13.23 4.17
N PRO A 31 6.39 -14.41 4.57
CA PRO A 31 7.03 -14.55 5.88
C PRO A 31 8.38 -13.81 6.01
N LEU A 32 9.04 -13.46 4.89
CA LEU A 32 10.32 -12.72 4.92
C LEU A 32 10.12 -11.22 5.11
N VAL A 33 9.02 -10.66 4.60
CA VAL A 33 8.70 -9.23 4.71
C VAL A 33 7.88 -8.89 5.97
N GLY A 34 7.22 -9.89 6.56
CA GLY A 34 6.37 -9.71 7.73
C GLY A 34 4.99 -9.12 7.40
N ASP A 35 4.32 -8.58 8.40
CA ASP A 35 2.97 -8.03 8.26
C ASP A 35 2.96 -6.83 7.30
N LEU A 36 2.09 -6.90 6.29
CA LEU A 36 1.95 -5.85 5.30
C LEU A 36 1.14 -4.67 5.88
N PRO A 37 1.61 -3.42 5.76
CA PRO A 37 0.90 -2.27 6.29
C PRO A 37 -0.29 -1.87 5.42
N LEU A 38 -1.32 -1.29 6.03
CA LEU A 38 -2.39 -0.60 5.32
C LEU A 38 -1.88 0.75 4.81
N ARG A 39 -1.73 0.89 3.48
CA ARG A 39 -1.33 2.15 2.83
C ARG A 39 -2.57 2.89 2.33
N ARG A 40 -3.34 3.43 3.28
CA ARG A 40 -4.52 4.25 2.99
C ARG A 40 -4.34 5.63 3.61
N GLU A 41 -4.52 6.65 2.78
CA GLU A 41 -4.53 8.05 3.19
C GLU A 41 -5.96 8.57 3.18
N GLU A 42 -6.20 9.68 3.88
CA GLU A 42 -7.46 10.42 3.76
C GLU A 42 -7.60 10.99 2.35
N ASP A 43 -8.81 10.93 1.80
CA ASP A 43 -9.13 11.53 0.50
C ASP A 43 -9.10 13.07 0.57
N GLY A 44 -9.02 13.72 -0.59
CA GLY A 44 -9.22 15.16 -0.73
C GLY A 44 -8.04 15.90 -1.34
N PHE A 45 -8.17 17.23 -1.42
CA PHE A 45 -7.23 18.09 -2.14
C PHE A 45 -5.81 18.02 -1.57
N ALA A 46 -5.66 17.96 -0.25
CA ALA A 46 -4.35 17.88 0.39
C ALA A 46 -3.60 16.59 0.03
N ALA A 47 -4.29 15.44 0.00
CA ALA A 47 -3.69 14.17 -0.40
C ALA A 47 -3.29 14.17 -1.88
N LEU A 48 -4.13 14.76 -2.74
CA LEU A 48 -3.80 14.95 -4.15
C LEU A 48 -2.58 15.86 -4.36
N LEU A 49 -2.53 16.99 -3.66
CA LEU A 49 -1.40 17.91 -3.72
C LEU A 49 -0.09 17.25 -3.28
N ARG A 50 -0.11 16.52 -2.15
CA ARG A 50 1.05 15.74 -1.67
C ARG A 50 1.49 14.71 -2.71
N ALA A 51 0.54 14.00 -3.32
CA ALA A 51 0.83 13.00 -4.34
C ALA A 51 1.45 13.62 -5.60
N ILE A 52 1.07 14.84 -5.98
CA ILE A 52 1.63 15.55 -7.14
C ILE A 52 3.03 16.09 -6.84
N VAL A 53 3.19 16.80 -5.73
CA VAL A 53 4.49 17.40 -5.34
C VAL A 53 5.54 16.33 -5.03
N GLY A 54 5.11 15.17 -4.52
CA GLY A 54 5.97 14.01 -4.27
C GLY A 54 6.42 13.27 -5.53
N GLN A 55 5.94 13.64 -6.73
CA GLN A 55 6.39 13.00 -7.97
C GLN A 55 7.86 13.36 -8.24
N GLN A 56 8.65 12.37 -8.64
CA GLN A 56 10.08 12.49 -9.02
C GLN A 56 11.05 12.87 -7.89
N VAL A 57 10.61 12.93 -6.63
CA VAL A 57 11.48 13.18 -5.46
C VAL A 57 11.52 11.96 -4.53
N SER A 58 12.66 11.74 -3.88
CA SER A 58 12.79 10.70 -2.86
C SER A 58 12.00 11.09 -1.61
N VAL A 59 11.43 10.10 -0.92
CA VAL A 59 10.75 10.29 0.38
C VAL A 59 11.70 10.86 1.45
N ALA A 60 13.01 10.68 1.27
CA ALA A 60 14.05 11.21 2.16
C ALA A 60 14.47 12.67 1.83
N SER A 61 13.94 13.26 0.75
CA SER A 61 14.16 14.67 0.48
C SER A 61 13.40 15.51 1.52
N PRO A 62 13.98 16.61 2.02
CA PRO A 62 13.21 17.53 2.86
C PRO A 62 11.97 17.97 2.10
N ALA A 63 10.80 17.87 2.75
CA ALA A 63 9.57 18.38 2.17
C ALA A 63 9.76 19.87 1.86
N ILE A 64 9.32 20.29 0.67
CA ILE A 64 9.20 21.71 0.37
C ILE A 64 8.03 22.20 1.23
N GLU A 65 8.33 22.98 2.26
CA GLU A 65 7.37 23.59 3.19
C GLU A 65 6.45 24.60 2.50
#